data_AF-C6GA79-F1
#
_entry.id   AF-C6GA79-F1
#
_cell.length_a   1.000
_cell.length_b   1.000
_cell.length_c   1.000
_cell.angle_alpha   90.00
_cell.angle_beta   90.00
_cell.angle_gamma   90.00
#
_symmetry.space_group_name_H-M   'P 1'
#
loop_
_entity.id
_entity.type
_entity.pdbx_description
1 polymer ?
#
loop_
_entity_poly.entity_id
_entity_poly.type
_entity_poly.pdbx_seq_one_letter_code
_entity_poly.pdbx_strand_id
1 'polypeptide(L)'
;MKVTSPSLLAAAVRDQRKLSKLTQSEAAKQVGIKQTTVSDFELRPESTKLETLFKLLAALDLELHVVKRGSTLDDNKVWDREW
;
A
#
# COMPACT_ATOMS: atom_id res chain seq x y z
N MET A 1 6.62 9.33 -5.95
CA MET A 1 6.16 8.72 -7.22
C MET A 1 4.66 8.99 -7.37
N LYS A 2 4.15 9.23 -8.60
CA LYS A 2 2.69 9.34 -8.83
C LYS A 2 2.12 7.95 -9.09
N VAL A 3 1.14 7.52 -8.30
CA VAL A 3 0.43 6.24 -8.48
C VAL A 3 -0.91 6.52 -9.15
N THR A 4 -1.10 6.01 -10.37
CA THR A 4 -2.33 6.28 -11.17
C THR A 4 -2.96 5.03 -11.78
N SER A 5 -2.47 3.82 -11.42
CA SER A 5 -3.06 2.55 -11.83
C SER A 5 -2.88 1.49 -10.74
N PRO A 6 -3.70 0.43 -10.73
CA PRO A 6 -3.55 -0.69 -9.79
C PRO A 6 -2.16 -1.33 -9.85
N SER A 7 -1.60 -1.51 -11.06
CA SER A 7 -0.28 -2.11 -11.25
C SER A 7 0.85 -1.25 -10.68
N LEU A 8 0.76 0.08 -10.80
CA LEU A 8 1.72 0.99 -10.17
C LEU A 8 1.62 0.97 -8.64
N LEU A 9 0.39 0.88 -8.11
CA LEU A 9 0.18 0.76 -6.67
C LEU A 9 0.77 -0.54 -6.13
N ALA A 10 0.47 -1.66 -6.79
CA ALA A 10 0.99 -2.97 -6.40
C ALA A 10 2.51 -3.04 -6.50
N ALA A 11 3.12 -2.47 -7.54
CA ALA A 11 4.57 -2.37 -7.66
C ALA A 11 5.18 -1.58 -6.50
N ALA A 12 4.63 -0.41 -6.15
CA ALA A 12 5.12 0.40 -5.04
C ALA A 12 5.03 -0.35 -3.70
N VAL A 13 3.91 -1.02 -3.42
CA VAL A 13 3.72 -1.82 -2.19
C VAL A 13 4.65 -3.04 -2.17
N ARG A 14 4.85 -3.72 -3.31
CA ARG A 14 5.80 -4.84 -3.45
C ARG A 14 7.23 -4.40 -3.19
N ASP A 15 7.62 -3.25 -3.73
CA ASP A 15 8.97 -2.71 -3.56
C ASP A 15 9.21 -2.36 -2.10
N GLN A 16 8.24 -1.76 -1.42
CA GLN A 16 8.33 -1.54 0.03
C GLN A 16 8.50 -2.85 0.80
N ARG A 17 7.71 -3.90 0.50
CA ARG A 17 7.86 -5.21 1.15
C ARG A 17 9.28 -5.76 1.01
N LYS A 18 9.86 -5.66 -0.19
CA LYS A 18 11.24 -6.09 -0.45
C LYS A 18 12.27 -5.23 0.29
N LEU A 19 12.07 -3.92 0.36
CA LEU A 19 12.92 -3.01 1.15
C LEU A 19 12.89 -3.36 2.64
N SER A 20 11.71 -3.71 3.16
CA SER A 20 11.53 -4.23 4.52
C SER A 20 12.04 -5.67 4.70
N LYS A 21 12.60 -6.30 3.66
CA LYS A 21 13.16 -7.66 3.65
C LYS A 21 12.16 -8.75 4.06
N LEU A 22 10.87 -8.50 3.89
CA LEU A 22 9.82 -9.46 4.18
C LEU A 22 9.52 -10.32 2.95
N THR A 23 9.33 -11.61 3.14
CA THR A 23 8.69 -12.49 2.16
C THR A 23 7.19 -12.21 2.09
N GLN A 24 6.53 -12.71 1.04
CA GLN A 24 5.07 -12.61 0.92
C GLN A 24 4.37 -13.36 2.08
N SER A 25 4.93 -14.48 2.54
CA SER A 25 4.39 -15.25 3.67
C SER A 25 4.47 -14.48 4.99
N GLU A 26 5.57 -13.79 5.24
CA GLU A 26 5.76 -13.01 6.48
C GLU A 26 4.80 -11.82 6.52
N ALA A 27 4.70 -11.05 5.44
CA ALA A 27 3.74 -9.95 5.35
C ALA A 27 2.29 -10.44 5.48
N ALA A 28 1.95 -11.57 4.85
CA ALA A 28 0.62 -12.16 4.96
C ALA A 28 0.27 -12.57 6.41
N LYS A 29 1.24 -13.14 7.13
CA LYS A 29 1.07 -13.63 8.50
C LYS A 29 0.78 -12.49 9.48
N GLN A 30 1.40 -11.33 9.30
CA GLN A 30 1.20 -10.16 10.18
C GLN A 30 -0.25 -9.68 10.22
N VAL A 31 -1.00 -9.87 9.13
CA VAL A 31 -2.38 -9.35 8.98
C VAL A 31 -3.41 -10.44 8.70
N GLY A 32 -3.04 -11.70 8.95
CA GLY A 32 -3.96 -12.84 8.92
C GLY A 32 -4.56 -13.16 7.54
N ILE A 33 -3.80 -12.95 6.46
CA ILE A 33 -4.22 -13.31 5.09
C ILE A 33 -3.36 -14.46 4.53
N LYS A 34 -3.77 -15.04 3.40
CA LYS A 34 -3.00 -16.08 2.71
C LYS A 34 -1.83 -15.45 1.95
N GLN A 35 -0.67 -16.11 1.90
CA GLN A 35 0.44 -15.69 1.05
C GLN A 35 0.04 -15.58 -0.43
N THR A 36 -0.83 -16.46 -0.91
CA THR A 36 -1.36 -16.40 -2.29
C THR A 36 -2.11 -15.10 -2.55
N THR A 37 -2.82 -14.57 -1.55
CA THR A 37 -3.50 -13.27 -1.64
C THR A 37 -2.51 -12.12 -1.82
N VAL A 38 -1.34 -12.18 -1.18
CA VAL A 38 -0.25 -11.21 -1.39
C VAL A 38 0.33 -11.36 -2.80
N SER A 39 0.58 -12.58 -3.23
CA SER A 39 1.08 -12.85 -4.60
C SER A 39 0.10 -12.36 -5.67
N ASP A 40 -1.20 -12.62 -5.49
CA ASP A 40 -2.25 -12.19 -6.42
C ASP A 40 -2.33 -10.66 -6.48
N PHE A 41 -2.24 -9.98 -5.34
CA PHE A 41 -2.15 -8.52 -5.32
C PHE A 41 -0.92 -8.00 -6.09
N GLU A 42 0.25 -8.61 -5.88
CA GLU A 42 1.51 -8.18 -6.52
C GLU A 42 1.55 -8.41 -8.04
N LEU A 43 0.80 -9.39 -8.54
CA LEU A 43 0.82 -9.80 -9.95
C LEU A 43 -0.43 -9.35 -10.72
N ARG A 44 -1.58 -9.32 -10.07
CA ARG A 44 -2.93 -9.13 -10.65
C ARG A 44 -3.80 -8.24 -9.75
N PRO A 45 -3.41 -6.98 -9.52
CA PRO A 45 -4.07 -6.11 -8.56
C PRO A 45 -5.48 -5.67 -8.96
N GLU A 46 -5.91 -5.87 -10.21
CA GLU A 46 -7.17 -5.34 -10.77
C GLU A 46 -8.41 -5.86 -10.05
N SER A 47 -8.36 -7.08 -9.51
CA SER A 47 -9.45 -7.71 -8.75
C SER A 47 -9.23 -7.70 -7.24
N THR A 48 -8.17 -7.02 -6.76
CA THR A 48 -7.87 -7.00 -5.33
C THR A 48 -8.91 -6.16 -4.59
N LYS A 49 -9.48 -6.72 -3.51
CA LYS A 49 -10.36 -6.00 -2.61
C LYS A 49 -9.58 -4.91 -1.87
N LEU A 50 -10.20 -3.75 -1.68
CA LEU A 50 -9.59 -2.66 -0.87
C LEU A 50 -9.22 -3.12 0.54
N GLU A 51 -10.00 -4.01 1.15
CA GLU A 51 -9.66 -4.60 2.45
C GLU A 51 -8.28 -5.29 2.45
N THR A 52 -7.96 -6.06 1.40
CA THR A 52 -6.66 -6.71 1.24
C THR A 52 -5.55 -5.67 1.08
N LEU A 53 -5.79 -4.62 0.30
CA LEU A 53 -4.84 -3.51 0.16
C LEU A 53 -4.53 -2.90 1.53
N PHE A 54 -5.54 -2.52 2.31
CA PHE A 54 -5.32 -1.90 3.61
C PHE A 54 -4.65 -2.84 4.63
N LYS A 55 -4.94 -4.15 4.59
CA LYS A 55 -4.18 -5.14 5.36
C LYS A 55 -2.71 -5.17 4.96
N LEU A 56 -2.40 -5.14 3.65
CA LEU A 56 -1.02 -5.11 3.18
C LEU A 56 -0.29 -3.81 3.55
N LEU A 57 -0.96 -2.66 3.47
CA LEU A 57 -0.40 -1.40 3.92
C LEU A 57 -0.06 -1.45 5.42
N ALA A 58 -0.97 -1.97 6.25
CA ALA A 58 -0.74 -2.14 7.68
C ALA A 58 0.42 -3.11 7.99
N ALA A 59 0.55 -4.21 7.25
CA ALA A 59 1.68 -5.15 7.41
C ALA A 59 3.04 -4.49 7.12
N LEU A 60 3.05 -3.50 6.22
CA LEU A 60 4.27 -2.86 5.72
C LEU A 60 4.54 -1.48 6.32
N ASP A 61 3.77 -1.10 7.33
CA ASP A 61 3.83 0.22 7.99
C ASP A 61 3.69 1.38 6.98
N LEU A 62 2.69 1.26 6.09
CA LEU A 62 2.37 2.24 5.06
C LEU A 62 1.01 2.89 5.29
N GLU A 63 0.90 4.14 4.88
CA GLU A 63 -0.36 4.88 4.76
C GLU A 63 -0.65 5.27 3.30
N LEU A 64 -1.93 5.56 3.00
CA LEU A 64 -2.39 5.92 1.65
C LEU A 64 -2.91 7.35 1.64
N HIS A 65 -2.24 8.24 0.90
CA HIS A 65 -2.70 9.61 0.67
C HIS A 65 -3.33 9.76 -0.72
N VAL A 66 -4.56 10.28 -0.75
CA VAL A 66 -5.25 10.66 -1.99
C VAL A 66 -5.14 12.17 -2.17
N VAL A 67 -4.49 12.60 -3.25
CA VAL A 67 -4.23 14.01 -3.53
C VAL A 67 -4.67 14.42 -4.92
N LYS A 68 -4.89 15.73 -5.11
CA LYS A 68 -5.23 16.29 -6.41
C LYS A 68 -4.07 16.09 -7.39
N ARG A 69 -4.37 15.74 -8.64
CA ARG A 69 -3.35 15.65 -9.68
C ARG A 69 -2.64 17.00 -9.85
N GLY A 70 -1.32 17.00 -9.71
CA GLY A 70 -0.50 18.20 -9.85
C GLY A 70 -0.26 18.97 -8.56
N SER A 71 -0.86 18.57 -7.42
CA SER A 71 -0.45 19.10 -6.11
C SER A 71 0.80 18.38 -5.60
N THR A 72 1.62 19.10 -4.84
CA THR A 72 2.66 18.52 -3.99
C THR A 72 2.00 17.96 -2.72
N LEU A 73 2.51 16.83 -2.23
CA LEU A 73 2.28 16.43 -0.85
C LEU A 73 3.20 17.31 -0.01
N ASP A 74 2.66 18.36 0.59
CA ASP A 74 3.42 19.18 1.52
C ASP A 74 3.41 18.47 2.89
N ASP A 75 4.53 17.88 3.29
CA ASP A 75 4.68 17.18 4.59
C ASP A 75 4.47 18.13 5.80
N ASN A 76 4.45 19.44 5.58
CA ASN A 76 4.32 20.49 6.60
C ASN A 76 2.89 21.03 6.79
N LYS A 77 1.84 20.41 6.25
CA LYS A 77 0.48 20.73 6.69
C LYS A 77 0.20 20.07 8.04
N VAL A 78 0.74 20.65 9.09
CA VAL A 78 0.21 20.51 10.45
C VAL A 78 -1.27 20.88 10.35
N TRP A 79 -2.14 19.91 10.62
CA TRP A 79 -3.58 20.13 10.64
C TRP A 79 -3.93 20.99 11.84
N ASP A 80 -3.84 22.30 11.66
CA ASP A 80 -4.35 23.29 12.60
C ASP A 80 -5.84 23.49 12.30
N ARG A 81 -6.65 22.51 12.69
CA ARG A 81 -8.10 22.67 12.78
C ARG A 81 -8.60 21.98 14.04
N GLU A 82 -8.49 22.71 15.14
CA GLU A 82 -9.51 22.64 16.18
C GLU A 82 -10.87 22.98 15.54
N TRP A 83 -11.80 22.03 15.60
CA TRP A 83 -13.23 22.30 15.68
C TRP A 83 -13.88 21.24 16.56
#